data_AF-A0A1G8CKT5-F1
#
_entry.id   AF-A0A1G8CKT5-F1
#
_cell.length_a   1.000
_cell.length_b   1.000
_cell.length_c   1.000
_cell.angle_alpha   90.00
_cell.angle_beta   90.00
_cell.angle_gamma   90.00
#
_symmetry.space_group_name_H-M   'P 1'
#
loop_
_entity.id
_entity.type
_entity.pdbx_description
1 polymer ?
#
loop_
_entity_poly.entity_id
_entity_poly.type
_entity_poly.pdbx_seq_one_letter_code
_entity_poly.pdbx_strand_id
1 'polypeptide(L)'
;MQEAQIEAILQDLRGLENCFQIPLDGAAPHLNGEGKAKFKRLVLEAKGIVDSAIGINDFGVPLLKMQNLPSYGFFSPPSLDQLHEAIGLVQGGLNQIRRVAVRPTKNIGSGQPPSYVDAQRILQLQSIRTGDWDLKRLVRLLQEINIAHVNEMHMATAMLVRAVTDHVAPILKSKNFSEVANNYTAPRSFSDQMKQLDISMRKVADTHLHQQIRKSEVLPLAPQVDFKAALDVLLSELVRVLQ
;
A
#
# COMPACT_ATOMS: atom_id res chain seq x y z
N MET A 1 7.87 20.10 3.81
CA MET A 1 8.43 20.03 2.44
C MET A 1 7.35 19.69 1.41
N GLN A 2 6.61 18.59 1.59
CA GLN A 2 5.51 18.19 0.70
C GLN A 2 4.36 19.22 0.62
N GLU A 3 4.02 19.90 1.71
CA GLU A 3 3.00 20.97 1.73
C GLU A 3 3.34 22.14 0.81
N ALA A 4 4.54 22.72 0.95
CA ALA A 4 4.96 23.83 0.08
C ALA A 4 5.02 23.43 -1.40
N GLN A 5 5.38 22.18 -1.70
CA GLN A 5 5.41 21.67 -3.07
C GLN A 5 4.00 21.56 -3.67
N ILE A 6 3.02 21.05 -2.90
CA ILE A 6 1.64 20.94 -3.41
C ILE A 6 0.94 22.31 -3.50
N GLU A 7 1.29 23.26 -2.63
CA GLU A 7 0.87 24.66 -2.75
C GLU A 7 1.38 25.31 -4.04
N ALA A 8 2.67 25.11 -4.37
CA ALA A 8 3.26 25.60 -5.60
C ALA A 8 2.55 25.01 -6.83
N ILE A 9 2.29 23.69 -6.82
CA ILE A 9 1.53 23.03 -7.90
C ILE A 9 0.13 23.60 -8.03
N LEU A 10 -0.55 23.88 -6.91
CA LEU A 10 -1.90 24.46 -6.91
C LEU A 10 -1.91 25.88 -7.50
N GLN A 11 -0.91 26.71 -7.18
CA GLN A 11 -0.73 28.03 -7.79
C GLN A 11 -0.49 27.92 -9.29
N ASP A 12 0.37 26.97 -9.70
CA ASP A 12 0.66 26.71 -11.11
C ASP A 12 -0.56 26.24 -11.90
N LEU A 13 -1.42 25.40 -11.29
CA LEU A 13 -2.68 24.97 -11.89
C LEU A 13 -3.64 26.13 -12.08
N ARG A 14 -3.82 26.99 -11.06
CA ARG A 14 -4.64 28.21 -11.18
C ARG A 14 -4.11 29.15 -12.26
N GLY A 15 -2.78 29.23 -12.41
CA GLY A 15 -2.14 30.02 -13.46
C GLY A 15 -2.51 29.58 -14.88
N LEU A 16 -2.92 28.32 -15.08
CA LEU A 16 -3.33 27.81 -16.39
C LEU A 16 -4.68 28.34 -16.85
N GLU A 17 -5.54 28.90 -15.97
CA GLU A 17 -6.84 29.48 -16.36
C GLU A 17 -6.65 30.56 -17.44
N ASN A 18 -5.62 31.39 -17.29
CA ASN A 18 -5.30 32.47 -18.23
C ASN A 18 -4.65 31.97 -19.53
N CYS A 19 -4.35 30.67 -19.64
CA CYS A 19 -3.73 30.06 -20.82
C CYS A 19 -4.75 29.36 -21.74
N PHE A 20 -6.03 29.37 -21.39
CA PHE A 20 -7.10 28.84 -22.23
C PHE A 20 -7.29 29.76 -23.45
N GLN A 21 -7.19 29.15 -24.63
CA GLN A 21 -7.49 29.81 -25.89
C GLN A 21 -8.99 29.68 -26.16
N ILE A 22 -9.62 30.77 -26.60
CA ILE A 22 -11.03 30.80 -27.02
C ILE A 22 -11.04 30.76 -28.56
N PRO A 23 -11.43 29.63 -29.16
CA PRO A 23 -11.50 29.50 -30.61
C PRO A 23 -12.61 30.36 -31.21
N LEU A 24 -12.38 30.92 -32.40
CA LEU A 24 -13.36 31.72 -33.13
C LEU A 24 -14.45 30.89 -33.82
N ASP A 25 -14.23 29.58 -33.96
CA ASP A 25 -15.10 28.61 -34.64
C ASP A 25 -16.19 28.02 -33.72
N GLY A 26 -16.32 28.53 -32.50
CA GLY A 26 -17.27 28.03 -31.51
C GLY A 26 -16.84 26.74 -30.81
N ALA A 27 -15.61 26.25 -31.05
CA ALA A 27 -15.06 25.15 -30.28
C ALA A 27 -14.84 25.53 -28.80
N ALA A 28 -14.84 24.53 -27.93
CA ALA A 28 -14.67 24.76 -26.50
C ALA A 28 -13.28 25.36 -26.18
N PRO A 29 -13.18 26.26 -25.19
CA PRO A 29 -11.90 26.79 -24.74
C PRO A 29 -10.95 25.68 -24.33
N HIS A 30 -9.67 25.81 -24.70
CA HIS A 30 -8.68 24.77 -24.43
C HIS A 30 -7.27 25.30 -24.24
N LEU A 31 -6.43 24.51 -23.56
CA LEU A 31 -4.99 24.78 -23.47
C LEU A 31 -4.27 24.47 -24.79
N ASN A 32 -3.27 25.28 -25.12
CA ASN A 32 -2.32 24.98 -26.19
C ASN A 32 -1.41 23.78 -25.82
N GLY A 33 -0.56 23.32 -26.75
CA GLY A 33 0.29 22.14 -26.54
C GLY A 33 1.18 22.21 -25.29
N GLU A 34 1.77 23.37 -25.01
CA GLU A 34 2.59 23.62 -23.83
C GLU A 34 1.76 23.58 -22.54
N GLY A 35 0.61 24.27 -22.52
CA GLY A 35 -0.32 24.25 -21.40
C GLY A 35 -0.85 22.84 -21.09
N LYS A 36 -1.12 22.03 -22.11
CA LYS A 36 -1.50 20.60 -21.93
C LYS A 36 -0.40 19.80 -21.25
N ALA A 37 0.85 19.96 -21.70
CA ALA A 37 1.99 19.28 -21.11
C ALA A 37 2.22 19.72 -19.65
N LYS A 38 2.11 21.03 -19.38
CA LYS A 38 2.22 21.59 -18.03
C LYS A 38 1.11 21.05 -17.12
N PHE A 39 -0.15 21.04 -17.57
CA PHE A 39 -1.27 20.46 -16.82
C PHE A 39 -1.01 19.00 -16.45
N LYS A 40 -0.62 18.16 -17.42
CA LYS A 40 -0.36 16.74 -17.20
C LYS A 40 0.75 16.50 -16.19
N ARG A 41 1.86 17.25 -16.30
CA ARG A 41 2.98 17.20 -15.35
C ARG A 41 2.51 17.54 -13.93
N LEU A 42 1.79 18.64 -13.77
CA LEU A 42 1.32 19.13 -12.46
C LEU A 42 0.38 18.13 -11.79
N VAL A 43 -0.55 17.53 -12.53
CA VAL A 43 -1.47 16.50 -11.99
C VAL A 43 -0.71 15.24 -11.55
N LEU A 44 0.30 14.80 -12.31
CA LEU A 44 1.15 13.65 -11.96
C LEU A 44 1.99 13.92 -10.71
N GLU A 45 2.61 15.09 -10.63
CA GLU A 45 3.40 15.50 -9.46
C GLU A 45 2.51 15.62 -8.21
N ALA A 46 1.33 16.25 -8.35
CA ALA A 46 0.39 16.35 -7.25
C ALA A 46 -0.02 14.97 -6.74
N LYS A 47 -0.38 14.04 -7.65
CA LYS A 47 -0.70 12.66 -7.28
C LYS A 47 0.45 12.00 -6.51
N GLY A 48 1.68 12.09 -7.02
CA GLY A 48 2.85 11.50 -6.38
C GLY A 48 3.09 12.04 -4.97
N ILE A 49 2.96 13.36 -4.81
CA ILE A 49 3.11 14.01 -3.50
C ILE A 49 1.99 13.58 -2.54
N VAL A 50 0.73 13.60 -2.97
CA VAL A 50 -0.41 13.19 -2.13
C VAL A 50 -0.27 11.73 -1.70
N ASP A 51 0.02 10.82 -2.63
CA ASP A 51 0.20 9.40 -2.31
C ASP A 51 1.36 9.19 -1.32
N SER A 52 2.46 9.92 -1.47
CA SER A 52 3.61 9.84 -0.56
C SER A 52 3.34 10.43 0.82
N ALA A 53 2.48 11.45 0.92
CA ALA A 53 2.23 12.18 2.15
C ALA A 53 1.17 11.53 3.03
N ILE A 54 0.14 10.92 2.44
CA ILE A 54 -1.01 10.38 3.17
C ILE A 54 -1.33 8.91 2.86
N GLY A 55 -0.53 8.22 2.04
CA GLY A 55 -0.72 6.79 1.74
C GLY A 55 -1.96 6.55 0.87
N ILE A 56 -2.74 5.51 1.21
CA ILE A 56 -3.99 5.19 0.50
C ILE A 56 -4.97 6.35 0.70
N ASN A 57 -5.44 6.93 -0.41
CA ASN A 57 -6.28 8.12 -0.40
C ASN A 57 -7.27 8.13 -1.58
N ASP A 58 -8.32 8.95 -1.47
CA ASP A 58 -9.38 9.06 -2.47
C ASP A 58 -9.06 10.04 -3.61
N PHE A 59 -7.91 10.72 -3.58
CA PHE A 59 -7.52 11.74 -4.56
C PHE A 59 -6.69 11.16 -5.71
N GLY A 60 -5.87 10.14 -5.43
CA GLY A 60 -4.91 9.60 -6.39
C GLY A 60 -5.55 8.99 -7.63
N VAL A 61 -6.67 8.27 -7.48
CA VAL A 61 -7.40 7.67 -8.62
C VAL A 61 -8.10 8.73 -9.48
N PRO A 62 -8.85 9.70 -8.92
CA PRO A 62 -9.38 10.83 -9.68
C PRO A 62 -8.30 11.64 -10.42
N LEU A 63 -7.18 11.98 -9.76
CA LEU A 63 -6.05 12.67 -10.39
C LEU A 63 -5.41 11.83 -11.51
N LEU A 64 -5.38 10.51 -11.36
CA LEU A 64 -4.95 9.60 -12.44
C LEU A 64 -5.95 9.57 -13.61
N LYS A 65 -7.26 9.60 -13.32
CA LYS A 65 -8.31 9.60 -14.35
C LYS A 65 -8.32 10.87 -15.19
N MET A 66 -7.88 12.00 -14.64
CA MET A 66 -7.64 13.23 -15.39
C MET A 66 -6.56 13.09 -16.48
N GLN A 67 -5.82 11.97 -16.47
CA GLN A 67 -4.85 11.61 -17.50
C GLN A 67 -5.44 10.71 -18.60
N ASN A 68 -6.54 10.01 -18.30
CA ASN A 68 -7.07 8.88 -19.08
C ASN A 68 -8.59 8.98 -19.30
N LEU A 69 -9.03 10.09 -19.90
CA LEU A 69 -10.28 10.05 -20.64
C LEU A 69 -10.07 9.22 -21.93
N PRO A 70 -11.07 8.48 -22.44
CA PRO A 70 -10.93 7.59 -23.60
C PRO A 70 -10.50 8.24 -24.93
N SER A 71 -10.11 9.51 -24.91
CA SER A 71 -9.81 10.33 -26.09
C SER A 71 -8.54 11.17 -25.95
N TYR A 72 -7.62 10.84 -25.05
CA TYR A 72 -6.34 11.57 -24.92
C TYR A 72 -5.35 11.21 -26.04
N GLY A 73 -5.69 11.69 -27.24
CA GLY A 73 -4.77 12.04 -28.31
C GLY A 73 -4.85 13.56 -28.55
N PHE A 74 -4.28 14.02 -29.66
CA PHE A 74 -4.26 15.42 -30.11
C PHE A 74 -5.63 16.16 -30.04
N PHE A 75 -6.75 15.42 -30.01
CA PHE A 75 -8.12 15.87 -30.29
C PHE A 75 -9.03 16.17 -29.08
N SER A 76 -8.62 15.95 -27.83
CA SER A 76 -9.47 16.27 -26.65
C SER A 76 -8.66 16.94 -25.54
N PRO A 77 -8.40 18.26 -25.65
CA PRO A 77 -7.70 19.01 -24.62
C PRO A 77 -8.46 19.04 -23.29
N PRO A 78 -7.78 19.32 -22.16
CA PRO A 78 -8.46 19.49 -20.90
C PRO A 78 -9.38 20.71 -21.00
N SER A 79 -10.65 20.55 -20.63
CA SER A 79 -11.58 21.67 -20.54
C SER A 79 -11.30 22.51 -19.30
N LEU A 80 -11.89 23.71 -19.27
CA LEU A 80 -11.80 24.57 -18.09
C LEU A 80 -12.40 23.89 -16.85
N ASP A 81 -13.50 23.14 -17.03
CA ASP A 81 -14.11 22.35 -15.94
C ASP A 81 -13.17 21.28 -15.40
N GLN A 82 -12.41 20.63 -16.27
CA GLN A 82 -11.42 19.63 -15.86
C GLN A 82 -10.22 20.25 -15.14
N LEU A 83 -9.83 21.48 -15.50
CA LEU A 83 -8.86 22.24 -14.73
C LEU A 83 -9.40 22.55 -13.33
N HIS A 84 -10.63 23.04 -13.22
CA HIS A 84 -11.25 23.32 -11.92
C HIS A 84 -11.41 22.06 -11.06
N GLU A 85 -11.78 20.93 -11.66
CA GLU A 85 -11.85 19.65 -10.98
C GLU A 85 -10.46 19.25 -10.44
N ALA A 86 -9.40 19.40 -11.25
CA ALA A 86 -8.03 19.12 -10.83
C ALA A 86 -7.61 20.02 -9.66
N ILE A 87 -7.89 21.34 -9.74
CA ILE A 87 -7.65 22.29 -8.65
C ILE A 87 -8.38 21.86 -7.38
N GLY A 88 -9.65 21.45 -7.50
CA GLY A 88 -10.46 20.95 -6.39
C GLY A 88 -9.84 19.72 -5.72
N LEU A 89 -9.41 18.72 -6.51
CA LEU A 89 -8.77 17.52 -6.01
C LEU A 89 -7.42 17.81 -5.33
N VAL A 90 -6.56 18.62 -5.94
CA VAL A 90 -5.25 18.97 -5.38
C VAL A 90 -5.42 19.79 -4.09
N GLN A 91 -6.37 20.73 -4.07
CA GLN A 91 -6.72 21.48 -2.86
C GLN A 91 -7.27 20.56 -1.75
N GLY A 92 -8.09 19.57 -2.11
CA GLY A 92 -8.58 18.54 -1.19
C GLY A 92 -7.44 17.71 -0.59
N GLY A 93 -6.50 17.27 -1.42
CA GLY A 93 -5.29 16.57 -1.00
C GLY A 93 -4.42 17.41 -0.06
N LEU A 94 -4.15 18.67 -0.40
CA LEU A 94 -3.42 19.61 0.46
C LEU A 94 -4.13 19.80 1.81
N ASN A 95 -5.45 19.99 1.80
CA ASN A 95 -6.22 20.11 3.04
C ASN A 95 -6.12 18.84 3.90
N GLN A 96 -6.09 17.66 3.29
CA GLN A 96 -5.90 16.42 4.01
C GLN A 96 -4.48 16.30 4.58
N ILE A 97 -3.44 16.68 3.82
CA ILE A 97 -2.06 16.75 4.31
C ILE A 97 -1.98 17.65 5.54
N ARG A 98 -2.56 18.86 5.46
CA ARG A 98 -2.65 19.79 6.60
C ARG A 98 -3.39 19.20 7.79
N ARG A 99 -4.51 18.51 7.57
CA ARG A 99 -5.25 17.83 8.64
C ARG A 99 -4.44 16.73 9.30
N VAL A 100 -3.65 15.98 8.52
CA VAL A 100 -2.74 14.96 9.06
C VAL A 100 -1.59 15.61 9.84
N ALA A 101 -1.09 16.76 9.40
CA ALA A 101 -0.04 17.52 10.09
C ALA A 101 -0.52 18.23 11.37
N VAL A 102 -1.77 18.72 11.39
CA VAL A 102 -2.38 19.49 12.50
C VAL A 102 -3.19 18.61 13.44
N ARG A 103 -3.55 17.37 13.03
CA ARG A 103 -4.08 16.39 13.98
C ARG A 103 -3.12 16.40 15.16
N PRO A 104 -3.58 16.73 16.38
CA PRO A 104 -2.72 16.61 17.53
C PRO A 104 -2.24 15.18 17.47
N THR A 105 -0.93 15.00 17.30
CA THR A 105 -0.31 13.77 17.74
C THR A 105 -0.80 13.66 19.16
N LYS A 106 -1.73 12.74 19.39
CA LYS A 106 -2.03 12.32 20.73
C LYS A 106 -0.67 11.85 21.20
N ASN A 107 0.05 12.72 21.92
CA ASN A 107 1.29 12.43 22.60
C ASN A 107 0.92 11.50 23.76
N ILE A 108 0.40 10.33 23.42
CA ILE A 108 0.58 9.10 24.16
C ILE A 108 1.96 8.68 23.66
N GLY A 109 2.98 8.82 24.50
CA GLY A 109 4.39 8.75 24.10
C GLY A 109 4.67 7.65 23.08
N SER A 110 5.35 7.98 21.98
CA SER A 110 5.98 7.02 21.05
C SER A 110 5.17 5.72 20.77
N GLY A 111 3.85 5.84 20.57
CA GLY A 111 2.91 4.71 20.71
C GLY A 111 2.28 4.20 19.42
N GLN A 112 2.94 4.28 18.26
CA GLN A 112 2.54 3.41 17.15
C GLN A 112 3.01 1.99 17.49
N PRO A 113 2.14 0.97 17.44
CA PRO A 113 2.59 -0.40 17.64
C PRO A 113 3.70 -0.69 16.61
N PRO A 114 4.79 -1.35 17.01
CA PRO A 114 5.85 -1.69 16.08
C PRO A 114 5.26 -2.48 14.92
N SER A 115 5.76 -2.23 13.70
CA SER A 115 5.33 -2.94 12.50
C SER A 115 5.31 -4.44 12.75
N TYR A 116 4.32 -5.13 12.19
CA TYR A 116 4.19 -6.57 12.37
C TYR A 116 5.36 -7.32 11.70
N VAL A 117 5.74 -6.85 10.51
CA VAL A 117 6.93 -7.24 9.78
C VAL A 117 7.86 -6.04 9.72
N ASP A 118 9.12 -6.24 10.12
CA ASP A 118 10.12 -5.19 10.10
C ASP A 118 10.37 -4.67 8.66
N ALA A 119 10.48 -3.35 8.51
CA ALA A 119 10.71 -2.71 7.22
C ALA A 119 12.02 -3.17 6.56
N GLN A 120 13.06 -3.43 7.34
CA GLN A 120 14.33 -3.96 6.85
C GLN A 120 14.15 -5.35 6.23
N ARG A 121 13.28 -6.20 6.80
CA ARG A 121 12.98 -7.53 6.23
C ARG A 121 12.32 -7.41 4.87
N ILE A 122 11.36 -6.49 4.73
CA ILE A 122 10.68 -6.23 3.45
C ILE A 122 11.68 -5.73 2.41
N LEU A 123 12.57 -4.81 2.77
CA LEU A 123 13.61 -4.29 1.88
C LEU A 123 14.60 -5.39 1.44
N GLN A 124 15.01 -6.28 2.35
CA GLN A 124 15.85 -7.43 2.01
C GLN A 124 15.17 -8.34 0.99
N LEU A 125 13.87 -8.62 1.13
CA LEU A 125 13.14 -9.44 0.17
C LEU A 125 12.96 -8.73 -1.19
N GLN A 126 12.77 -7.40 -1.19
CA GLN A 126 12.66 -6.60 -2.41
C GLN A 126 13.98 -6.48 -3.18
N SER A 127 15.12 -6.58 -2.50
CA SER A 127 16.45 -6.46 -3.12
C SER A 127 16.94 -7.76 -3.75
N ILE A 128 16.31 -8.90 -3.44
CA ILE A 128 16.61 -10.19 -4.07
C ILE A 128 16.36 -10.10 -5.58
N ARG A 129 17.33 -10.62 -6.34
CA ARG A 129 17.31 -10.69 -7.81
C ARG A 129 17.61 -12.14 -8.23
N THR A 130 16.76 -13.07 -7.81
CA THR A 130 16.82 -14.45 -8.30
C THR A 130 15.99 -14.60 -9.57
N GLY A 131 16.48 -15.38 -10.54
CA GLY A 131 15.72 -15.70 -11.75
C GLY A 131 14.58 -16.69 -11.51
N ASP A 132 14.62 -17.40 -10.38
CA ASP A 132 13.76 -18.57 -10.14
C ASP A 132 12.43 -18.23 -9.45
N TRP A 133 12.32 -17.08 -8.76
CA TRP A 133 11.13 -16.73 -7.96
C TRP A 133 10.71 -15.26 -8.08
N ASP A 134 9.45 -15.00 -8.43
CA ASP A 134 8.86 -13.65 -8.32
C ASP A 134 8.28 -13.42 -6.91
N LEU A 135 8.96 -12.58 -6.13
CA LEU A 135 8.59 -12.29 -4.73
C LEU A 135 7.55 -11.16 -4.57
N LYS A 136 7.06 -10.54 -5.65
CA LYS A 136 6.14 -9.38 -5.55
C LYS A 136 4.91 -9.68 -4.71
N ARG A 137 4.33 -10.88 -4.87
CA ARG A 137 3.16 -11.30 -4.10
C ARG A 137 3.48 -11.45 -2.61
N LEU A 138 4.60 -12.09 -2.27
CA LEU A 138 5.03 -12.22 -0.89
C LEU A 138 5.25 -10.85 -0.25
N VAL A 139 6.02 -9.98 -0.91
CA VAL A 139 6.29 -8.61 -0.44
C VAL A 139 4.99 -7.84 -0.22
N ARG A 140 4.03 -7.95 -1.15
CA ARG A 140 2.73 -7.29 -1.01
C ARG A 140 1.95 -7.78 0.20
N LEU A 141 1.90 -9.09 0.44
CA LEU A 141 1.25 -9.66 1.62
C LEU A 141 1.87 -9.14 2.91
N LEU A 142 3.21 -9.05 2.99
CA LEU A 142 3.90 -8.53 4.19
C LEU A 142 3.57 -7.05 4.45
N GLN A 143 3.45 -6.24 3.40
CA GLN A 143 3.02 -4.85 3.50
C GLN A 143 1.56 -4.75 3.97
N GLU A 144 0.69 -5.61 3.44
CA GLU A 144 -0.72 -5.66 3.84
C GLU A 144 -0.89 -6.12 5.29
N ILE A 145 -0.07 -7.03 5.79
CA ILE A 145 -0.04 -7.43 7.21
C ILE A 145 0.28 -6.20 8.09
N ASN A 146 1.24 -5.37 7.70
CA ASN A 146 1.58 -4.15 8.44
C ASN A 146 0.40 -3.17 8.50
N ILE A 147 -0.31 -2.98 7.37
CA ILE A 147 -1.51 -2.14 7.33
C ILE A 147 -2.61 -2.74 8.22
N ALA A 148 -2.83 -4.04 8.14
CA ALA A 148 -3.80 -4.73 8.99
C ALA A 148 -3.50 -4.58 10.48
N HIS A 149 -2.23 -4.72 10.86
CA HIS A 149 -1.80 -4.60 12.24
C HIS A 149 -2.00 -3.19 12.81
N VAL A 150 -1.59 -2.15 12.07
CA VAL A 150 -1.72 -0.75 12.51
C VAL A 150 -3.18 -0.32 12.64
N ASN A 151 -4.08 -0.92 11.85
CA ASN A 151 -5.52 -0.65 11.91
C ASN A 151 -6.29 -1.65 12.79
N GLU A 152 -5.60 -2.42 13.63
CA GLU A 152 -6.21 -3.40 14.56
C GLU A 152 -7.12 -4.43 13.86
N MET A 153 -6.85 -4.73 12.59
CA MET A 153 -7.60 -5.70 11.79
C MET A 153 -7.12 -7.12 12.12
N HIS A 154 -7.43 -7.60 13.33
CA HIS A 154 -6.88 -8.84 13.88
C HIS A 154 -7.23 -10.09 13.06
N MET A 155 -8.48 -10.23 12.62
CA MET A 155 -8.90 -11.34 11.76
C MET A 155 -8.12 -11.34 10.43
N ALA A 156 -8.02 -10.17 9.77
CA ALA A 156 -7.27 -10.02 8.54
C ALA A 156 -5.77 -10.31 8.74
N THR A 157 -5.20 -9.89 9.87
CA THR A 157 -3.80 -10.16 10.23
C THR A 157 -3.55 -11.67 10.26
N ALA A 158 -4.40 -12.45 10.96
CA ALA A 158 -4.27 -13.91 11.01
C ALA A 158 -4.39 -14.55 9.61
N MET A 159 -5.37 -14.11 8.81
CA MET A 159 -5.59 -14.61 7.44
C MET A 159 -4.41 -14.32 6.52
N LEU A 160 -3.80 -13.15 6.63
CA LEU A 160 -2.66 -12.77 5.81
C LEU A 160 -1.38 -13.53 6.21
N VAL A 161 -1.15 -13.76 7.51
CA VAL A 161 -0.02 -14.61 7.95
C VAL A 161 -0.18 -16.04 7.42
N ARG A 162 -1.41 -16.58 7.45
CA ARG A 162 -1.74 -17.88 6.85
C ARG A 162 -1.48 -17.93 5.34
N ALA A 163 -1.82 -16.85 4.63
CA ALA A 163 -1.52 -16.74 3.21
C ALA A 163 0.00 -16.69 2.95
N VAL A 164 0.76 -15.98 3.77
CA VAL A 164 2.23 -15.96 3.67
C VAL A 164 2.80 -17.38 3.78
N THR A 165 2.33 -18.20 4.74
CA THR A 165 2.89 -19.56 4.88
C THR A 165 2.60 -20.48 3.70
N ASP A 166 1.50 -20.28 2.97
CA ASP A 166 1.23 -21.04 1.72
C ASP A 166 2.17 -20.62 0.58
N HIS A 167 2.53 -19.34 0.52
CA HIS A 167 3.34 -18.81 -0.58
C HIS A 167 4.83 -19.11 -0.45
N VAL A 168 5.31 -19.44 0.75
CA VAL A 168 6.75 -19.62 1.00
C VAL A 168 7.21 -21.08 0.91
N ALA A 169 6.30 -22.04 1.02
CA ALA A 169 6.67 -23.46 1.03
C ALA A 169 7.45 -23.91 -0.23
N PRO A 170 7.08 -23.49 -1.46
CA PRO A 170 7.83 -23.86 -2.66
C PRO A 170 9.28 -23.36 -2.68
N ILE A 171 9.55 -22.18 -2.10
CA ILE A 171 10.90 -21.61 -1.98
C ILE A 171 11.79 -22.54 -1.14
N LEU A 172 11.21 -23.17 -0.12
CA LEU A 172 11.87 -24.14 0.77
C LEU A 172 11.74 -25.59 0.27
N LYS A 173 11.44 -25.78 -1.02
CA LYS A 173 11.32 -27.09 -1.69
C LYS A 173 10.31 -28.04 -1.01
N SER A 174 9.26 -27.47 -0.42
CA SER A 174 8.20 -28.19 0.28
C SER A 174 6.86 -27.92 -0.39
N LYS A 175 5.93 -28.88 -0.36
CA LYS A 175 4.62 -28.73 -1.03
C LYS A 175 3.65 -27.83 -0.26
N ASN A 176 3.80 -27.79 1.06
CA ASN A 176 2.95 -27.04 1.96
C ASN A 176 3.73 -26.67 3.22
N PHE A 177 3.16 -25.80 4.06
CA PHE A 177 3.85 -25.34 5.26
C PHE A 177 4.00 -26.41 6.33
N SER A 178 3.12 -27.43 6.39
CA SER A 178 3.31 -28.57 7.30
C SER A 178 4.58 -29.34 6.95
N GLU A 179 4.90 -29.51 5.66
CA GLU A 179 6.15 -30.12 5.22
C GLU A 179 7.36 -29.25 5.59
N VAL A 180 7.26 -27.92 5.49
CA VAL A 180 8.31 -27.02 5.97
C VAL A 180 8.56 -27.25 7.46
N ALA A 181 7.50 -27.27 8.28
CA ALA A 181 7.63 -27.40 9.73
C ALA A 181 8.22 -28.75 10.17
N ASN A 182 8.00 -29.82 9.41
CA ASN A 182 8.38 -31.18 9.82
C ASN A 182 9.62 -31.73 9.10
N ASN A 183 9.85 -31.35 7.85
CA ASN A 183 10.80 -32.01 6.96
C ASN A 183 11.92 -31.08 6.46
N TYR A 184 11.76 -29.75 6.59
CA TYR A 184 12.80 -28.81 6.17
C TYR A 184 14.06 -28.99 7.02
N THR A 185 15.19 -29.22 6.36
CA THR A 185 16.48 -29.44 7.03
C THR A 185 17.02 -28.11 7.54
N ALA A 186 16.79 -27.83 8.82
CA ALA A 186 17.20 -26.60 9.49
C ALA A 186 17.66 -26.89 10.93
N PRO A 187 18.32 -25.92 11.60
CA PRO A 187 18.60 -26.02 13.02
C PRO A 187 17.33 -26.29 13.82
N ARG A 188 17.46 -27.07 14.90
CA ARG A 188 16.32 -27.48 15.74
C ARG A 188 15.44 -26.30 16.19
N SER A 189 16.06 -25.18 16.53
CA SER A 189 15.36 -23.95 16.94
C SER A 189 14.46 -23.36 15.85
N PHE A 190 14.86 -23.45 14.58
CA PHE A 190 14.02 -23.05 13.45
C PHE A 190 12.85 -24.02 13.32
N SER A 191 13.12 -25.32 13.30
CA SER A 191 12.07 -26.35 13.15
C SER A 191 11.02 -26.27 14.26
N ASP A 192 11.44 -26.04 15.52
CA ASP A 192 10.52 -25.91 16.65
C ASP A 192 9.62 -24.66 16.51
N GLN A 193 10.17 -23.52 16.05
CA GLN A 193 9.38 -22.32 15.76
C GLN A 193 8.42 -22.51 14.58
N MET A 194 8.84 -23.20 13.51
CA MET A 194 7.96 -23.46 12.37
C MET A 194 6.81 -24.39 12.74
N LYS A 195 7.05 -25.40 13.60
CA LYS A 195 5.98 -26.25 14.15
C LYS A 195 4.99 -25.45 14.99
N GLN A 196 5.48 -24.55 15.85
CA GLN A 196 4.60 -23.69 16.64
C GLN A 196 3.77 -22.76 15.75
N LEU A 197 4.40 -22.14 14.74
CA LEU A 197 3.72 -21.28 13.76
C LEU A 197 2.67 -22.09 12.98
N ASP A 198 3.02 -23.27 12.49
CA ASP A 198 2.13 -24.15 11.73
C ASP A 198 0.89 -24.58 12.51
N ILE A 199 1.06 -24.92 13.79
CA ILE A 199 -0.05 -25.41 14.62
C ILE A 199 -0.92 -24.27 15.11
N SER A 200 -0.32 -23.21 15.64
CA SER A 200 -1.05 -22.13 16.31
C SER A 200 -1.71 -21.18 15.30
N MET A 201 -0.93 -20.62 14.38
CA MET A 201 -1.43 -19.65 13.42
C MET A 201 -2.45 -20.26 12.48
N ARG A 202 -2.23 -21.49 11.98
CA ARG A 202 -3.22 -22.16 11.12
C ARG A 202 -4.57 -22.28 11.81
N LYS A 203 -4.61 -22.78 13.05
CA LYS A 203 -5.87 -22.94 13.79
C LYS A 203 -6.59 -21.61 14.04
N VAL A 204 -5.84 -20.56 14.37
CA VAL A 204 -6.41 -19.22 14.58
C VAL A 204 -6.98 -18.67 13.27
N ALA A 205 -6.22 -18.72 12.18
CA ALA A 205 -6.66 -18.23 10.88
C ALA A 205 -7.87 -19.02 10.34
N ASP A 206 -7.82 -20.34 10.38
CA ASP A 206 -8.90 -21.22 9.92
C ASP A 206 -10.19 -20.99 10.71
N THR A 207 -10.09 -20.73 12.02
CA THR A 207 -11.25 -20.35 12.84
C THR A 207 -11.90 -19.09 12.29
N HIS A 208 -11.12 -18.04 12.00
CA HIS A 208 -11.66 -16.78 11.48
C HIS A 208 -12.09 -16.84 10.01
N LEU A 209 -11.59 -17.80 9.23
CA LEU A 209 -11.98 -18.01 7.82
C LEU A 209 -13.24 -18.85 7.68
N HIS A 210 -13.44 -19.83 8.56
CA HIS A 210 -14.45 -20.88 8.35
C HIS A 210 -15.55 -20.90 9.40
N GLN A 211 -15.36 -20.27 10.57
CA GLN A 211 -16.41 -20.20 11.57
C GLN A 211 -17.61 -19.39 11.06
N GLN A 212 -18.78 -20.01 11.10
CA GLN A 212 -20.06 -19.34 10.84
C GLN A 212 -20.50 -18.51 12.05
N ILE A 213 -21.31 -17.48 11.79
CA ILE A 213 -21.86 -16.59 12.81
C ILE A 213 -22.64 -17.35 13.91
N ARG A 214 -22.39 -17.00 15.17
CA ARG A 214 -23.03 -17.58 16.37
C ARG A 214 -23.87 -16.55 17.13
N LYS A 215 -24.66 -17.02 18.11
CA LYS A 215 -25.48 -16.16 18.98
C LYS A 215 -24.67 -15.17 19.83
N SER A 216 -23.43 -15.53 20.16
CA SER A 216 -22.47 -14.70 20.86
C SER A 216 -21.10 -14.95 20.26
N GLU A 217 -20.40 -13.88 19.94
CA GLU A 217 -19.07 -13.91 19.32
C GLU A 217 -18.06 -13.22 20.24
N VAL A 218 -16.85 -13.76 20.25
CA VAL A 218 -15.69 -13.13 20.87
C VAL A 218 -14.66 -12.94 19.77
N LEU A 219 -14.40 -11.68 19.43
CA LEU A 219 -13.46 -11.32 18.39
C LEU A 219 -12.02 -11.47 18.88
N PRO A 220 -11.06 -11.77 17.99
CA PRO A 220 -9.68 -11.93 18.38
C PRO A 220 -9.09 -10.59 18.83
N LEU A 221 -8.23 -10.65 19.84
CA LEU A 221 -7.38 -9.53 20.24
C LEU A 221 -5.95 -9.72 19.73
N ALA A 222 -5.16 -8.64 19.78
CA ALA A 222 -3.77 -8.64 19.32
C ALA A 222 -2.94 -9.87 19.76
N PRO A 223 -2.98 -10.34 21.03
CA PRO A 223 -2.16 -11.48 21.45
C PRO A 223 -2.49 -12.80 20.76
N GLN A 224 -3.74 -13.00 20.33
CA GLN A 224 -4.17 -14.23 19.65
C GLN A 224 -3.65 -14.32 18.22
N VAL A 225 -3.23 -13.19 17.64
CA VAL A 225 -2.75 -13.08 16.26
C VAL A 225 -1.31 -12.60 16.19
N ASP A 226 -0.58 -12.62 17.31
CA ASP A 226 0.82 -12.20 17.37
C ASP A 226 1.77 -13.38 17.09
N PHE A 227 2.20 -13.47 15.83
CA PHE A 227 3.14 -14.46 15.34
C PHE A 227 4.43 -13.81 14.82
N LYS A 228 4.70 -12.55 15.19
CA LYS A 228 5.76 -11.71 14.61
C LYS A 228 7.13 -12.36 14.69
N ALA A 229 7.50 -12.89 15.85
CA ALA A 229 8.81 -13.49 16.08
C ALA A 229 9.05 -14.72 15.19
N ALA A 230 8.10 -15.67 15.16
CA ALA A 230 8.21 -16.86 14.34
C ALA A 230 8.15 -16.53 12.84
N LEU A 231 7.33 -15.53 12.45
CA LEU A 231 7.28 -15.05 11.08
C LEU A 231 8.61 -14.42 10.66
N ASP A 232 9.25 -13.58 11.48
CA ASP A 232 10.55 -13.00 11.13
C ASP A 232 11.63 -14.08 10.97
N VAL A 233 11.63 -15.12 11.82
CA VAL A 233 12.55 -16.25 11.67
C VAL A 233 12.33 -16.97 10.33
N LEU A 234 11.09 -17.20 9.93
CA LEU A 234 10.76 -17.74 8.61
C LEU A 234 11.27 -16.83 7.48
N LEU A 235 10.98 -15.54 7.53
CA LEU A 235 11.39 -14.59 6.49
C LEU A 235 12.91 -14.44 6.43
N SER A 236 13.61 -14.54 7.56
CA SER A 236 15.07 -14.53 7.61
C SER A 236 15.68 -15.72 6.88
N GLU A 237 15.06 -16.89 6.99
CA GLU A 237 15.49 -18.10 6.29
C GLU A 237 15.24 -17.99 4.78
N LEU A 238 14.13 -17.37 4.36
CA LEU A 238 13.89 -17.10 2.94
C LEU A 238 14.95 -16.16 2.35
N VAL A 239 15.31 -15.10 3.09
CA VAL A 239 16.39 -14.21 2.68
C VAL A 239 17.70 -15.00 2.53
N ARG A 240 18.04 -15.87 3.50
CA ARG A 240 19.26 -16.70 3.45
C ARG A 240 19.29 -17.68 2.27
N VAL A 241 18.16 -18.31 1.94
CA VAL A 241 18.07 -19.32 0.87
C VAL A 241 18.09 -18.71 -0.52
N LEU A 242 17.64 -17.45 -0.65
CA LEU A 242 17.51 -16.74 -1.93
C LEU A 242 18.65 -15.75 -2.21
N GLN A 243 19.57 -15.54 -1.27
CA GLN A 243 20.77 -14.71 -1.45
C GLN A 243 21.92 -15.48 -2.10
#